data_AF-A0A8K1CUX0-F1
#
_entry.id   AF-A0A8K1CUX0-F1
#
_cell.length_a   1.000
_cell.length_b   1.000
_cell.length_c   1.000
_cell.angle_alpha   90.00
_cell.angle_beta   90.00
_cell.angle_gamma   90.00
#
_symmetry.space_group_name_H-M   'P 1'
#
loop_
_entity.id
_entity.type
_entity.pdbx_description
1 polymer ?
#
loop_
_entity_poly.entity_id
_entity_poly.type
_entity_poly.pdbx_seq_one_letter_code
_entity_poly.pdbx_strand_id
1 'polypeptide(L)'
;MASPIRVELFRNMAPEHPIGAMVEHHQYIDHGIELLVMTVLLAPKTPIDLVFGWGGKCSARFVHNYLHTQSSLKNDLPTDLQRRGLNDIPHHKYAQYGSKFYNAIDSFVKRYIDVYYKSDFAVKNDFELQN
;
A
#
# COMPACT_ATOMS: atom_id res chain seq x y z
N MET A 1 1.16 -0.65 3.92
CA MET A 1 0.40 -1.80 4.44
C MET A 1 0.16 -2.69 3.24
N ALA A 2 0.87 -3.80 3.16
CA ALA A 2 0.91 -4.65 1.98
C ALA A 2 0.35 -6.06 2.27
N SER A 3 0.55 -6.57 3.49
CA SER A 3 0.05 -7.89 3.91
C SER A 3 -1.39 -8.21 3.53
N PRO A 4 -2.41 -7.36 3.84
CA PRO A 4 -3.79 -7.72 3.52
C PRO A 4 -4.02 -7.85 2.01
N ILE A 5 -3.43 -6.97 1.20
CA ILE A 5 -3.52 -7.04 -0.26
C ILE A 5 -2.91 -8.35 -0.77
N ARG A 6 -1.74 -8.73 -0.23
CA ARG A 6 -1.06 -9.98 -0.58
C ARG A 6 -1.88 -11.20 -0.17
N VAL A 7 -2.41 -11.22 1.05
CA VAL A 7 -3.22 -12.34 1.57
C VAL A 7 -4.47 -12.51 0.71
N GLU A 8 -5.20 -11.44 0.38
CA GLU A 8 -6.38 -11.55 -0.48
C GLU A 8 -6.03 -11.95 -1.91
N LEU A 9 -4.90 -11.48 -2.46
CA LEU A 9 -4.42 -11.91 -3.77
C LEU A 9 -4.19 -13.43 -3.82
N PHE A 10 -3.50 -14.00 -2.83
CA PHE A 10 -3.27 -15.45 -2.77
C PHE A 10 -4.52 -16.28 -2.49
N ARG A 11 -5.55 -15.68 -1.86
CA ARG A 11 -6.80 -16.37 -1.52
C ARG A 11 -7.80 -16.37 -2.67
N ASN A 12 -7.86 -15.27 -3.43
CA ASN A 12 -8.97 -15.00 -4.34
C ASN A 12 -8.58 -14.97 -5.82
N MET A 13 -7.30 -14.84 -6.16
CA MET A 13 -6.84 -14.74 -7.56
C MET A 13 -6.04 -15.97 -7.99
N ALA A 14 -6.29 -16.44 -9.21
CA ALA A 14 -5.44 -17.43 -9.85
C ALA A 14 -4.03 -16.85 -10.14
N PRO A 15 -2.97 -17.66 -10.17
CA PRO A 15 -1.62 -17.20 -10.54
C PRO A 15 -1.56 -16.53 -11.93
N GLU A 16 -2.43 -16.95 -12.85
CA GLU A 16 -2.53 -16.41 -14.20
C GLU A 16 -3.39 -15.14 -14.29
N HIS A 17 -4.08 -14.77 -13.21
CA HIS A 17 -4.94 -13.59 -13.19
C HIS A 17 -4.11 -12.31 -13.43
N PRO A 18 -4.48 -11.45 -14.39
CA PRO A 18 -3.64 -10.32 -14.80
C PRO A 18 -3.36 -9.34 -13.65
N ILE A 19 -4.36 -9.06 -12.81
CA ILE A 19 -4.16 -8.20 -11.64
C ILE A 19 -3.26 -8.89 -10.60
N GLY A 20 -3.40 -10.22 -10.43
CA GLY A 20 -2.59 -11.01 -9.52
C GLY A 20 -1.11 -10.95 -9.90
N ALA A 21 -0.81 -11.24 -11.16
CA ALA A 21 0.54 -11.20 -11.70
C ALA A 21 1.19 -9.81 -11.57
N MET A 22 0.45 -8.72 -11.84
CA MET A 22 0.97 -7.35 -11.69
C MET A 22 1.31 -7.02 -10.23
N VAL A 23 0.40 -7.32 -9.30
CA VAL A 23 0.56 -6.96 -7.89
C VAL A 23 1.59 -7.85 -7.20
N GLU A 24 1.68 -9.13 -7.55
CA GLU A 24 2.67 -10.06 -6.97
C GLU A 24 4.11 -9.55 -7.12
N HIS A 25 4.45 -8.99 -8.29
CA HIS A 25 5.76 -8.38 -8.53
C HIS A 25 6.11 -7.25 -7.55
N HIS A 26 5.11 -6.59 -6.97
CA HIS A 26 5.29 -5.50 -6.00
C HIS A 26 5.27 -5.99 -4.55
N GLN A 27 5.09 -7.29 -4.30
CA GLN A 27 4.84 -7.88 -2.97
C GLN A 27 5.85 -8.97 -2.59
N TYR A 28 6.96 -9.07 -3.32
CA TYR A 28 7.93 -10.17 -3.17
C TYR A 28 8.63 -10.21 -1.80
N ILE A 29 8.88 -9.07 -1.17
CA ILE A 29 9.74 -8.98 0.03
C ILE A 29 8.92 -8.84 1.34
N ASP A 30 7.62 -8.56 1.25
CA ASP A 30 6.91 -7.94 2.38
C ASP A 30 6.58 -8.91 3.53
N HIS A 31 6.13 -10.14 3.26
CA HIS A 31 5.49 -10.95 4.31
C HIS A 31 6.47 -11.54 5.34
N GLY A 32 7.65 -12.01 4.91
CA GLY A 32 8.65 -12.55 5.83
C GLY A 32 9.21 -11.49 6.77
N ILE A 33 9.37 -10.25 6.26
CA ILE A 33 9.85 -9.12 7.05
C ILE A 33 8.81 -8.70 8.08
N GLU A 34 7.52 -8.64 7.73
CA GLU A 34 6.46 -8.26 8.66
C GLU A 34 6.41 -9.21 9.89
N LEU A 35 6.58 -10.51 9.67
CA LEU A 35 6.61 -11.50 10.76
C LEU A 35 7.87 -11.35 11.62
N LEU A 36 9.00 -11.04 11.01
CA LEU A 36 10.26 -10.79 11.70
C LEU A 36 10.19 -9.50 12.54
N VAL A 37 9.60 -8.42 12.02
CA VAL A 37 9.46 -7.14 12.72
C VAL A 37 8.76 -7.30 14.08
N MET A 38 7.77 -8.19 14.18
CA MET A 38 7.08 -8.46 15.43
C MET A 38 8.01 -9.00 16.52
N THR A 39 9.00 -9.82 16.16
CA THR A 39 9.89 -10.49 17.12
C THR A 39 11.19 -9.73 17.36
N VAL A 40 11.76 -9.11 16.33
CA VAL A 40 13.08 -8.46 16.43
C VAL A 40 13.01 -6.96 16.66
N LEU A 41 11.86 -6.33 16.40
CA LEU A 41 11.73 -4.88 16.42
C LEU A 41 10.70 -4.38 17.44
N LEU A 42 9.54 -5.04 17.56
CA LEU A 42 8.42 -4.55 18.37
C LEU A 42 8.24 -5.28 19.72
N ALA A 43 8.90 -6.42 19.92
CA ALA A 43 8.81 -7.19 21.15
C ALA A 43 9.51 -6.50 22.34
N PRO A 44 9.22 -6.89 23.59
CA PRO A 44 9.93 -6.36 24.75
C PRO A 44 11.45 -6.56 24.65
N LYS A 45 12.23 -5.60 25.15
CA LYS A 45 13.71 -5.63 25.13
C LYS A 45 14.36 -5.66 23.74
N THR A 46 13.59 -5.33 22.69
CA THR A 46 14.11 -5.15 21.32
C THR A 46 14.47 -3.68 21.07
N PRO A 47 15.14 -3.33 19.94
CA PRO A 47 15.59 -1.97 19.70
C PRO A 47 14.51 -0.89 19.88
N ILE A 48 13.28 -1.04 19.35
CA ILE A 48 12.25 -0.01 19.55
C ILE A 48 11.87 0.08 21.03
N ASP A 49 11.76 -1.04 21.72
CA ASP A 49 11.41 -1.03 23.14
C ASP A 49 12.47 -0.34 24.01
N LEU A 50 13.73 -0.43 23.61
CA LEU A 50 14.86 0.14 24.35
C LEU A 50 15.14 1.61 24.02
N VAL A 51 14.86 2.08 22.79
CA VAL A 51 15.26 3.43 22.36
C VAL A 51 14.10 4.39 22.11
N PHE A 52 12.88 3.90 21.86
CA PHE A 52 11.72 4.78 21.66
C PHE A 52 11.06 5.03 23.00
N GLY A 53 10.79 6.30 23.32
CA GLY A 53 10.16 6.68 24.60
C GLY A 53 8.77 6.06 24.83
N TRP A 54 8.11 5.58 23.79
CA TRP A 54 6.81 4.89 23.88
C TRP A 54 6.94 3.36 23.89
N GLY A 55 8.13 2.82 23.65
CA GLY A 55 8.40 1.39 23.58
C GLY A 55 7.74 0.68 22.40
N GLY A 56 7.97 -0.64 22.28
CA GLY A 56 7.48 -1.45 21.17
C GLY A 56 5.95 -1.59 21.18
N LYS A 57 5.38 -1.87 22.37
CA LYS A 57 3.93 -2.09 22.56
C LYS A 57 3.10 -0.86 22.20
N CYS A 58 3.49 0.33 22.65
CA CYS A 58 2.69 1.52 22.35
C CYS A 58 2.88 1.96 20.89
N SER A 59 4.06 1.76 20.30
CA SER A 59 4.29 2.01 18.87
C SER A 59 3.37 1.15 18.00
N ALA A 60 3.26 -0.15 18.29
CA ALA A 60 2.33 -1.05 17.60
C ALA A 60 0.87 -0.58 17.75
N ARG A 61 0.46 -0.18 18.96
CA ARG A 61 -0.90 0.34 19.21
C ARG A 61 -1.17 1.66 18.47
N PHE A 62 -0.19 2.56 18.41
CA PHE A 62 -0.31 3.80 17.67
C PHE A 62 -0.55 3.53 16.17
N VAL A 63 0.27 2.67 15.56
CA VAL A 63 0.13 2.29 14.15
C VAL A 63 -1.23 1.64 13.90
N HIS A 64 -1.66 0.71 14.75
CA HIS A 64 -2.98 0.10 14.67
C HIS A 64 -4.10 1.16 14.63
N ASN A 65 -4.10 2.09 15.58
CA ASN A 65 -5.13 3.13 15.66
C ASN A 65 -5.05 4.13 14.48
N TYR A 66 -3.83 4.49 14.07
CA TYR A 66 -3.61 5.35 12.91
C TYR A 66 -4.19 4.72 11.65
N LEU A 67 -3.93 3.43 11.42
CA LEU A 67 -4.46 2.69 10.28
C LEU A 67 -5.99 2.68 10.25
N HIS A 68 -6.67 2.50 11.39
CA HIS A 68 -8.14 2.59 11.46
C HIS A 68 -8.70 3.96 11.04
N THR A 69 -7.93 5.03 11.17
CA THR A 69 -8.38 6.39 10.83
C THR A 69 -7.93 6.87 9.46
N GLN A 70 -6.89 6.24 8.88
CA GLN A 70 -6.24 6.71 7.65
C GLN A 70 -6.29 5.73 6.48
N SER A 71 -6.79 4.50 6.66
CA SER A 71 -6.86 3.43 5.65
C SER A 71 -7.93 3.64 4.57
N SER A 72 -8.17 4.89 4.15
CA SER A 72 -9.07 5.14 3.01
C SER A 72 -8.31 4.98 1.71
N LEU A 73 -8.87 4.24 0.75
CA LEU A 73 -8.44 4.25 -0.66
C LEU A 73 -8.47 5.66 -1.27
N LYS A 74 -9.18 6.61 -0.63
CA LYS A 74 -9.25 8.02 -1.02
C LYS A 74 -8.07 8.87 -0.53
N ASN A 75 -7.19 8.34 0.32
CA ASN A 75 -5.98 9.03 0.78
C ASN A 75 -4.79 8.73 -0.14
N ASP A 76 -4.96 8.89 -1.45
CA ASP A 76 -3.86 8.76 -2.40
C ASP A 76 -2.96 10.01 -2.39
N LEU A 77 -1.82 9.93 -3.07
CA LEU A 77 -0.84 11.01 -3.05
C LEU A 77 -1.44 12.35 -3.56
N PRO A 78 -2.12 12.41 -4.73
CA PRO A 78 -2.74 13.65 -5.17
C PRO A 78 -3.71 14.26 -4.15
N THR A 79 -4.59 13.44 -3.56
CA THR A 79 -5.56 13.91 -2.57
C THR A 79 -4.86 14.42 -1.31
N ASP A 80 -3.82 13.72 -0.85
CA ASP A 80 -3.05 14.13 0.32
C ASP A 80 -2.27 15.43 0.09
N LEU A 81 -1.63 15.58 -1.08
CA LEU A 81 -0.90 16.80 -1.44
C LEU A 81 -1.84 18.01 -1.51
N GLN A 82 -3.03 17.84 -2.10
CA GLN A 82 -4.04 18.89 -2.16
C GLN A 82 -4.58 19.25 -0.78
N ARG A 83 -5.01 18.25 0.00
CA ARG A 83 -5.58 18.42 1.35
C ARG A 83 -4.62 19.14 2.30
N ARG A 84 -3.32 18.89 2.17
CA ARG A 84 -2.27 19.50 2.99
C ARG A 84 -1.71 20.81 2.40
N GLY A 85 -2.18 21.27 1.24
CA GLY A 85 -1.67 22.47 0.57
C GLY A 85 -0.20 22.38 0.14
N LEU A 86 0.32 21.16 -0.05
CA LEU A 86 1.74 20.96 -0.35
C LEU A 86 2.11 21.29 -1.80
N ASN A 87 1.11 21.32 -2.69
CA ASN A 87 1.30 21.72 -4.09
C ASN A 87 1.60 23.22 -4.23
N ASP A 88 1.18 24.03 -3.26
CA ASP A 88 1.35 25.48 -3.28
C ASP A 88 2.73 25.91 -2.76
N ILE A 89 3.50 24.98 -2.19
CA ILE A 89 4.84 25.24 -1.65
C ILE A 89 5.87 25.15 -2.77
N PRO A 90 6.57 26.26 -3.12
CA PRO A 90 7.60 26.23 -4.15
C PRO A 90 8.73 25.27 -3.81
N HIS A 91 9.21 24.51 -4.81
CA HIS A 91 10.32 23.56 -4.67
C HIS A 91 10.11 22.46 -3.60
N HIS A 92 8.86 22.12 -3.28
CA HIS A 92 8.56 21.05 -2.32
C HIS A 92 8.91 19.67 -2.90
N LYS A 93 10.09 19.15 -2.56
CA LYS A 93 10.67 17.92 -3.14
C LYS A 93 9.74 16.70 -3.05
N TYR A 94 9.09 16.50 -1.90
CA TYR A 94 8.17 15.37 -1.74
C TYR A 94 6.98 15.44 -2.70
N ALA A 95 6.40 16.64 -2.87
CA ALA A 95 5.30 16.84 -3.83
C ALA A 95 5.81 16.66 -5.26
N GLN A 96 6.92 17.32 -5.60
CA GLN A 96 7.49 17.30 -6.94
C GLN A 96 7.88 15.89 -7.40
N TYR A 97 8.65 15.15 -6.61
CA TYR A 97 9.10 13.81 -6.99
C TYR A 97 8.01 12.77 -6.76
N GLY A 98 7.23 12.90 -5.69
CA GLY A 98 6.08 12.02 -5.45
C GLY A 98 5.12 12.03 -6.63
N SER A 99 4.71 13.21 -7.12
CA SER A 99 3.82 13.31 -8.28
C SER A 99 4.43 12.71 -9.55
N LYS A 100 5.75 12.82 -9.76
CA LYS A 100 6.41 12.17 -10.91
C LYS A 100 6.29 10.65 -10.85
N PHE A 101 6.57 10.05 -9.70
CA PHE A 101 6.46 8.60 -9.53
C PHE A 101 5.01 8.13 -9.59
N TYR A 102 4.10 8.84 -8.93
CA TYR A 102 2.68 8.54 -8.96
C TYR A 102 2.15 8.55 -10.40
N ASN A 103 2.44 9.59 -11.18
CA ASN A 103 1.98 9.68 -12.57
C ASN A 103 2.55 8.57 -13.46
N ALA A 104 3.80 8.16 -13.22
CA ALA A 104 4.41 7.04 -13.94
C ALA A 104 3.72 5.71 -13.61
N ILE A 105 3.46 5.44 -12.31
CA ILE A 105 2.76 4.23 -11.86
C ILE A 105 1.31 4.24 -12.34
N ASP A 106 0.57 5.33 -12.19
CA ASP A 106 -0.81 5.48 -12.66
C ASP A 106 -0.91 5.25 -14.17
N SER A 107 -0.01 5.83 -14.95
CA SER A 107 0.03 5.62 -16.41
C SER A 107 0.32 4.17 -16.78
N PHE A 108 1.24 3.50 -16.06
CA PHE A 108 1.54 2.09 -16.26
C PHE A 108 0.33 1.21 -15.93
N VAL A 109 -0.26 1.38 -14.74
CA VAL A 109 -1.40 0.59 -14.27
C VAL A 109 -2.59 0.74 -15.20
N LYS A 110 -2.93 1.97 -15.62
CA LYS A 110 -4.00 2.21 -16.60
C LYS A 110 -3.78 1.45 -17.90
N ARG A 111 -2.60 1.60 -18.49
CA ARG A 111 -2.25 0.90 -19.74
C ARG A 111 -2.28 -0.61 -19.58
N TYR A 112 -1.82 -1.14 -18.45
CA TYR A 112 -1.85 -2.56 -18.15
C TYR A 112 -3.30 -3.06 -18.05
N ILE A 113 -4.13 -2.40 -17.25
CA ILE A 113 -5.56 -2.73 -17.09
C ILE A 113 -6.29 -2.67 -18.43
N ASP A 114 -6.03 -1.62 -19.24
CA ASP A 114 -6.65 -1.44 -20.55
C ASP A 114 -6.36 -2.59 -21.53
N VAL A 115 -5.28 -3.37 -21.34
CA VAL A 115 -5.01 -4.56 -22.15
C VAL A 115 -6.06 -5.65 -21.87
N TYR A 116 -6.37 -5.88 -20.60
CA TYR A 116 -7.20 -7.00 -20.14
C TYR A 116 -8.69 -6.64 -19.98
N TYR A 117 -8.99 -5.41 -19.56
CA TYR A 117 -10.35 -4.93 -19.32
C TYR A 117 -10.72 -3.82 -20.30
N LYS A 118 -11.55 -4.16 -21.30
CA LYS A 118 -11.99 -3.21 -22.35
C LYS A 118 -13.21 -2.38 -21.98
N SER A 119 -13.84 -2.68 -20.86
CA SER A 119 -15.02 -1.98 -20.38
C SER A 119 -15.24 -2.21 -18.89
N ASP A 120 -15.98 -1.31 -18.25
CA ASP A 120 -16.44 -1.47 -16.87
C ASP A 120 -17.26 -2.75 -16.67
N PHE A 121 -17.94 -3.22 -17.72
CA PHE A 121 -18.67 -4.48 -17.69
C PHE A 121 -17.70 -5.66 -17.49
N ALA A 122 -16.55 -5.68 -18.17
CA ALA A 122 -15.56 -6.73 -17.97
C ALA A 122 -15.04 -6.75 -16.53
N VAL A 123 -14.80 -5.58 -15.94
CA VAL A 123 -14.37 -5.45 -14.53
C VAL A 123 -15.42 -6.00 -13.57
N LYS A 124 -16.69 -5.61 -13.76
CA LYS A 124 -17.79 -6.02 -12.88
C LYS A 124 -18.13 -7.51 -12.94
N ASN A 125 -17.84 -8.18 -14.06
CA ASN A 125 -18.12 -9.60 -14.24
C ASN A 125 -16.92 -10.50 -13.93
N ASP A 126 -15.79 -9.92 -13.54
CA ASP A 126 -14.64 -10.68 -13.08
C ASP A 126 -14.86 -11.12 -11.63
N PHE A 127 -15.29 -12.36 -11.45
CA PHE A 127 -15.64 -12.91 -10.14
C PHE A 127 -14.41 -13.08 -9.22
N GLU A 128 -13.21 -13.26 -9.75
CA GLU A 128 -11.99 -13.31 -8.94
C GLU A 128 -11.66 -11.94 -8.38
N LEU A 129 -11.85 -10.89 -9.19
CA LEU A 129 -11.68 -9.51 -8.76
C LEU A 129 -12.77 -9.02 -7.79
N GLN A 130 -14.00 -9.56 -7.87
CA GLN A 130 -15.13 -9.16 -7.03
C GLN A 130 -15.26 -9.95 -5.71
N ASN A 131 -14.47 -11.01 -5.50
CA ASN A 131 -14.45 -11.78 -4.25
C ASN A 131 -13.88 -10.96 -3.09
#